data_AF-A0A2T0MVK4-F1
#
_entry.id   AF-A0A2T0MVK4-F1
#
_cell.length_a   1.000
_cell.length_b   1.000
_cell.length_c   1.000
_cell.angle_alpha   90.00
_cell.angle_beta   90.00
_cell.angle_gamma   90.00
#
_symmetry.space_group_name_H-M   'P 1'
#
loop_
_entity.id
_entity.type
_entity.pdbx_description
1 polymer ?
#
loop_
_entity_poly.entity_id
_entity_poly.type
_entity_poly.pdbx_seq_one_letter_code
_entity_poly.pdbx_strand_id
1 'polypeptide(L)'
;MGRKATIDRKELARLVAEGRSVQELAAHFGVSESGVLQAKRAAGLAKPMMDHSAALPWKLAREHSQSGPATNLRNLSAAAQGRPPAAERLNTALRWAERLVEAGLDVRYDPAGGFSEVAAGEGGSHVASVLAAARKALDDR
;
A
#
# COMPACT_ATOMS: atom_id res chain seq x y z
N MET A 1 -19.17 26.67 28.28
CA MET A 1 -18.04 25.76 28.00
C MET A 1 -18.61 24.41 27.57
N GLY A 2 -18.48 24.04 26.30
CA GLY A 2 -19.01 22.78 25.77
C GLY A 2 -18.12 21.60 26.13
N ARG A 3 -18.71 20.54 26.71
CA ARG A 3 -18.02 19.26 26.99
C ARG A 3 -17.39 18.75 25.69
N LYS A 4 -16.08 18.47 25.68
CA LYS A 4 -15.45 17.73 24.58
C LYS A 4 -16.18 16.40 24.42
N ALA A 5 -16.84 16.17 23.29
CA ALA A 5 -17.40 14.87 22.93
C ALA A 5 -16.25 13.86 23.01
N THR A 6 -16.29 12.99 24.02
CA THR A 6 -15.27 11.97 24.24
C THR A 6 -15.78 10.70 23.57
N ILE A 7 -15.05 10.23 22.56
CA ILE A 7 -15.39 8.97 21.89
C ILE A 7 -15.21 7.83 22.89
N ASP A 8 -16.28 7.09 23.17
CA ASP A 8 -16.19 5.88 23.98
C ASP A 8 -15.38 4.81 23.23
N ARG A 9 -14.33 4.29 23.88
CA ARG A 9 -13.38 3.37 23.24
C ARG A 9 -13.99 2.00 22.94
N LYS A 10 -14.89 1.49 23.80
CA LYS A 10 -15.50 0.18 23.62
C LYS A 10 -16.49 0.22 22.48
N GLU A 11 -17.29 1.28 22.42
CA GLU A 11 -18.24 1.50 21.34
C GLU A 11 -17.55 1.76 20.01
N LEU A 12 -16.46 2.54 20.01
CA LEU A 12 -15.62 2.71 18.82
C LEU A 12 -15.09 1.36 18.31
N ALA A 13 -14.63 0.48 19.19
CA ALA A 13 -14.13 -0.84 18.81
C ALA A 13 -15.24 -1.71 18.19
N ARG A 14 -16.44 -1.73 18.80
CA ARG A 14 -17.61 -2.47 18.29
C ARG A 14 -17.99 -1.99 16.89
N LEU A 15 -18.17 -0.69 16.70
CA LEU A 15 -18.57 -0.11 15.42
C LEU A 15 -17.50 -0.29 14.32
N VAL A 16 -16.21 -0.24 14.68
CA VAL A 16 -15.12 -0.55 13.75
C VAL A 16 -15.15 -2.03 13.34
N ALA A 17 -15.45 -2.94 14.26
CA ALA A 17 -15.59 -4.37 13.96
C ALA A 17 -16.79 -4.66 13.05
N GLU A 18 -17.87 -3.87 13.16
CA GLU A 18 -19.03 -3.89 12.26
C GLU A 18 -18.76 -3.32 10.86
N GLY A 19 -17.54 -2.81 10.60
CA GLY A 19 -17.14 -2.32 9.30
C GLY A 19 -17.58 -0.89 8.98
N ARG A 20 -18.05 -0.13 9.99
CA ARG A 20 -18.45 1.28 9.80
C ARG A 20 -17.30 2.12 9.25
N SER A 21 -17.63 2.96 8.26
CA SER A 21 -16.71 3.93 7.69
C SER A 21 -16.34 5.04 8.69
N VAL A 22 -15.24 5.76 8.43
CA VAL A 22 -14.82 6.89 9.27
C VAL A 22 -15.87 8.00 9.30
N GLN A 23 -16.57 8.22 8.18
CA GLN A 23 -17.64 9.20 8.06
C GLN A 23 -18.85 8.82 8.94
N GLU A 24 -19.27 7.56 8.92
CA GLU A 24 -20.37 7.08 9.77
C GLU A 24 -20.03 7.14 11.25
N LEU A 25 -18.78 6.82 11.61
CA LEU A 25 -18.29 6.95 12.99
C LEU A 25 -18.27 8.42 13.42
N ALA A 26 -17.87 9.34 12.53
CA ALA A 26 -17.83 10.78 12.81
C ALA A 26 -19.25 11.32 13.08
N ALA A 27 -20.23 10.91 12.26
CA ALA A 27 -21.64 11.23 12.47
C ALA A 27 -22.18 10.61 13.76
N HIS A 28 -21.85 9.36 14.07
CA HIS A 28 -22.29 8.66 15.28
C HIS A 28 -21.79 9.34 16.57
N PHE A 29 -20.52 9.75 16.61
CA PHE A 29 -19.92 10.37 17.79
C PHE A 29 -20.04 11.91 17.83
N GLY A 30 -20.58 12.54 16.78
CA GLY A 30 -20.69 14.00 16.69
C GLY A 30 -19.34 14.71 16.67
N VAL A 31 -18.33 14.11 16.03
CA VAL A 31 -16.97 14.66 15.92
C VAL A 31 -16.52 14.76 14.46
N SER A 32 -15.36 15.36 14.21
CA SER A 32 -14.73 15.33 12.88
C SER A 32 -14.17 13.94 12.55
N GLU A 33 -14.03 13.64 11.26
CA GLU A 33 -13.32 12.44 10.78
C GLU A 33 -11.88 12.36 11.30
N SER A 34 -11.19 13.52 11.40
CA SER A 34 -9.86 13.60 11.98
C SER A 34 -9.84 13.18 13.46
N GLY A 35 -10.87 13.52 14.24
CA GLY A 35 -11.04 13.08 15.63
C GLY A 35 -11.25 11.57 15.74
N VAL A 36 -12.04 10.99 14.84
CA VAL A 36 -12.22 9.53 14.76
C VAL A 36 -10.90 8.83 14.42
N LEU A 37 -10.13 9.34 13.45
CA LEU A 37 -8.84 8.76 13.08
C LEU A 37 -7.84 8.81 14.25
N GLN A 38 -7.81 9.90 15.01
CA GLN A 38 -6.99 10.02 16.21
C GLN A 38 -7.42 9.01 17.29
N ALA A 39 -8.73 8.89 17.54
CA ALA A 39 -9.25 7.94 18.53
C ALA A 39 -8.99 6.48 18.13
N LYS A 40 -9.13 6.13 16.84
CA LYS A 40 -8.78 4.80 16.33
C LYS A 40 -7.30 4.49 16.54
N ARG A 41 -6.40 5.44 16.27
CA ARG A 41 -4.95 5.25 16.53
C ARG A 41 -4.67 5.06 18.02
N ALA A 42 -5.19 5.94 18.88
CA ALA A 42 -5.02 5.85 20.33
C ALA A 42 -5.58 4.55 20.92
N ALA A 43 -6.64 4.00 20.31
CA ALA A 43 -7.27 2.75 20.72
C ALA A 43 -6.56 1.48 20.18
N GLY A 44 -5.58 1.60 19.27
CA GLY A 44 -4.97 0.47 18.57
C GLY A 44 -5.84 -0.14 17.47
N LEU A 45 -6.88 0.57 17.03
CA LEU A 45 -7.86 0.14 16.03
C LEU A 45 -7.52 0.62 14.61
N ALA A 46 -6.44 1.38 14.45
CA ALA A 46 -5.96 1.77 13.14
C ALA A 46 -5.35 0.55 12.44
N LYS A 47 -5.85 0.22 11.25
CA LYS A 47 -5.21 -0.82 10.41
C LYS A 47 -3.76 -0.39 10.15
N PRO A 48 -2.77 -1.29 10.34
CA PRO A 48 -1.40 -1.03 9.92
C PRO A 48 -1.40 -0.60 8.46
N MET A 49 -0.75 0.53 8.17
CA MET A 49 -0.47 0.93 6.80
C MET A 49 0.42 -0.14 6.17
N MET A 50 0.16 -0.46 4.90
CA MET A 50 1.07 -1.32 4.15
C MET A 50 2.41 -0.61 4.04
N ASP A 51 3.48 -1.36 4.27
CA ASP A 51 4.83 -0.86 4.06
C ASP A 51 5.30 -1.26 2.66
N HIS A 52 5.58 -0.28 1.82
CA HIS A 52 6.06 -0.48 0.46
C HIS A 52 7.55 -0.21 0.32
N SER A 53 8.26 0.09 1.41
CA SER A 53 9.69 0.44 1.40
C SER A 53 10.56 -0.62 0.71
N ALA A 54 10.26 -1.91 0.92
CA ALA A 54 10.97 -3.00 0.28
C ALA A 54 10.76 -3.06 -1.25
N ALA A 55 9.59 -2.67 -1.76
CA ALA A 55 9.33 -2.65 -3.22
C ALA A 55 9.71 -1.31 -3.87
N LEU A 56 9.67 -0.23 -3.11
CA LEU A 56 10.02 1.13 -3.50
C LEU A 56 11.07 1.69 -2.52
N PRO A 57 12.34 1.28 -2.66
CA PRO A 57 13.41 1.74 -1.77
C PRO A 57 13.78 3.21 -2.00
N TRP A 58 13.31 3.80 -3.11
CA TRP A 58 13.59 5.19 -3.46
C TRP A 58 12.62 6.17 -2.83
N LYS A 59 13.14 7.35 -2.46
CA LYS A 59 12.32 8.50 -2.13
C LYS A 59 11.80 9.15 -3.41
N LEU A 60 10.57 8.81 -3.80
CA LEU A 60 9.98 9.32 -5.04
C LEU A 60 9.60 10.80 -4.95
N ALA A 61 9.94 11.56 -5.99
CA ALA A 61 9.35 12.85 -6.28
C ALA A 61 7.82 12.71 -6.46
N ARG A 62 7.09 13.76 -6.06
CA ARG A 62 5.62 13.74 -6.04
C ARG A 62 5.01 13.41 -7.40
N GLU A 63 5.57 13.98 -8.47
CA GLU A 63 5.16 13.75 -9.85
C GLU A 63 5.37 12.29 -10.32
N HIS A 64 6.40 11.61 -9.82
CA HIS A 64 6.71 10.22 -10.15
C HIS A 64 5.98 9.21 -9.26
N SER A 65 5.33 9.67 -8.19
CA SER A 65 4.70 8.81 -7.19
C SER A 65 3.57 7.96 -7.76
N GLN A 66 2.88 8.42 -8.81
CA GLN A 66 1.79 7.71 -9.50
C GLN A 66 2.19 7.20 -10.89
N SER A 67 3.49 7.15 -11.18
CA SER A 67 3.97 6.55 -12.43
C SER A 67 3.62 5.06 -12.53
N GLY A 68 3.63 4.52 -13.75
CA GLY A 68 3.34 3.10 -14.00
C GLY A 68 4.21 2.16 -13.16
N PRO A 69 5.55 2.27 -13.20
CA PRO A 69 6.44 1.44 -12.39
C PRO A 69 6.18 1.57 -10.88
N ALA A 70 5.98 2.79 -10.36
CA ALA A 70 5.68 3.00 -8.95
C ALA A 70 4.37 2.33 -8.53
N THR A 71 3.33 2.42 -9.37
CA THR A 71 2.03 1.81 -9.10
C THR A 71 2.09 0.29 -9.16
N ASN A 72 2.79 -0.27 -10.15
CA ASN A 72 2.97 -1.71 -10.30
C ASN A 72 3.74 -2.31 -9.11
N LEU A 73 4.84 -1.67 -8.68
CA LEU A 73 5.60 -2.11 -7.50
C LEU A 73 4.76 -2.09 -6.22
N ARG A 74 3.90 -1.07 -6.02
CA ARG A 74 2.98 -1.05 -4.87
C ARG A 74 1.93 -2.15 -4.95
N ASN A 75 1.39 -2.42 -6.13
CA ASN A 75 0.39 -3.48 -6.33
C ASN A 75 0.98 -4.87 -6.01
N LEU A 76 2.21 -5.14 -6.47
CA LEU A 76 2.93 -6.37 -6.15
C LEU A 76 3.26 -6.45 -4.66
N SER A 77 3.72 -5.35 -4.06
CA SER A 77 3.99 -5.26 -2.62
C SER A 77 2.74 -5.51 -1.76
N ALA A 78 1.58 -5.00 -2.18
CA ALA A 78 0.31 -5.24 -1.51
C ALA A 78 -0.10 -6.72 -1.59
N ALA A 79 0.10 -7.36 -2.75
CA ALA A 79 -0.09 -8.80 -2.90
C ALA A 79 0.86 -9.61 -2.01
N ALA A 80 2.15 -9.27 -1.98
CA ALA A 80 3.16 -9.89 -1.11
C ALA A 80 2.83 -9.77 0.39
N GLN A 81 2.06 -8.75 0.79
CA GLN A 81 1.59 -8.54 2.17
C GLN A 81 0.21 -9.19 2.43
N GLY A 82 -0.28 -10.05 1.55
CA GLY A 82 -1.56 -10.76 1.71
C GLY A 82 -2.80 -9.89 1.47
N ARG A 83 -2.64 -8.70 0.86
CA ARG A 83 -3.72 -7.76 0.56
C ARG A 83 -3.68 -7.34 -0.91
N PRO A 84 -3.84 -8.27 -1.86
CA PRO A 84 -3.76 -7.93 -3.27
C PRO A 84 -4.82 -6.88 -3.66
N PRO A 85 -4.50 -5.99 -4.62
CA PRO A 85 -5.47 -5.07 -5.18
C PRO A 85 -6.51 -5.81 -6.03
N ALA A 86 -7.44 -5.06 -6.66
CA ALA A 86 -8.36 -5.61 -7.64
C ALA A 86 -7.61 -6.38 -8.75
N ALA A 87 -8.20 -7.48 -9.22
CA ALA A 87 -7.57 -8.44 -10.12
C ALA A 87 -6.96 -7.79 -11.37
N GLU A 88 -7.63 -6.81 -11.98
CA GLU A 88 -7.13 -6.09 -13.15
C GLU A 88 -5.79 -5.38 -12.89
N ARG A 89 -5.67 -4.72 -11.73
CA ARG A 89 -4.46 -4.00 -11.33
C ARG A 89 -3.34 -4.96 -10.98
N LEU A 90 -3.69 -6.07 -10.30
CA LEU A 90 -2.73 -7.12 -9.99
C LEU A 90 -2.18 -7.76 -11.27
N ASN A 91 -3.05 -8.18 -12.18
CA ASN A 91 -2.67 -8.82 -13.45
C ASN A 91 -1.80 -7.89 -14.32
N THR A 92 -2.10 -6.60 -14.32
CA THR A 92 -1.26 -5.60 -15.00
C THR A 92 0.14 -5.52 -14.38
N ALA A 93 0.23 -5.48 -13.06
CA ALA A 93 1.51 -5.42 -12.37
C ALA A 93 2.33 -6.72 -12.54
N LEU A 94 1.68 -7.88 -12.49
CA LEU A 94 2.32 -9.19 -12.73
C LEU A 94 2.89 -9.27 -14.14
N ARG A 95 2.08 -9.00 -15.18
CA ARG A 95 2.55 -9.03 -16.59
C ARG A 95 3.68 -8.04 -16.87
N TRP A 96 3.61 -6.86 -16.27
CA TRP A 96 4.68 -5.87 -16.40
C TRP A 96 6.01 -6.38 -15.81
N ALA A 97 5.96 -6.96 -14.60
CA ALA A 97 7.15 -7.48 -13.94
C ALA A 97 7.69 -8.72 -14.66
N GLU A 98 6.82 -9.63 -15.09
CA GLU A 98 7.18 -10.82 -15.87
C GLU A 98 7.93 -10.44 -17.15
N ARG A 99 7.39 -9.50 -17.94
CA ARG A 99 8.06 -9.01 -19.16
C ARG A 99 9.46 -8.48 -18.86
N LEU A 100 9.65 -7.73 -17.78
CA LEU A 100 10.97 -7.21 -17.41
C LEU A 100 11.93 -8.36 -17.09
N VAL A 101 11.50 -9.31 -16.24
CA VAL A 101 12.32 -10.44 -15.82
C VAL A 101 12.71 -11.33 -17.01
N GLU A 102 11.75 -11.66 -17.88
CA GLU A 102 11.98 -12.46 -19.08
C GLU A 102 12.93 -11.77 -20.07
N ALA A 103 12.89 -10.44 -20.14
CA ALA A 103 13.80 -9.65 -20.97
C ALA A 103 15.18 -9.40 -20.32
N GLY A 104 15.44 -9.91 -19.12
CA GLY A 104 16.68 -9.64 -18.39
C GLY A 104 16.81 -8.16 -17.96
N LEU A 105 15.67 -7.50 -17.71
CA LEU A 105 15.58 -6.10 -17.33
C LEU A 105 15.21 -5.93 -15.84
N ASP A 106 15.52 -4.75 -15.34
CA ASP A 106 15.13 -4.23 -14.04
C ASP A 106 14.75 -2.74 -14.15
N VAL A 107 14.43 -2.10 -13.03
CA VAL A 107 14.16 -0.66 -12.98
C VAL A 107 15.14 0.07 -12.10
N ARG A 108 15.54 1.26 -12.57
CA ARG A 108 16.16 2.28 -11.73
C ARG A 108 15.23 3.46 -11.57
N TYR A 109 15.49 4.26 -10.54
CA TYR A 109 14.83 5.53 -10.32
C TYR A 109 15.85 6.65 -10.23
N ASP A 110 15.58 7.72 -10.98
CA ASP A 110 16.28 9.00 -10.89
C ASP A 110 15.26 10.09 -10.53
N PRO A 111 15.51 10.96 -9.53
CA PRO A 111 14.56 12.02 -9.18
C PRO A 111 14.24 12.98 -10.32
N ALA A 112 15.19 13.25 -11.22
CA ALA A 112 15.00 14.18 -12.34
C ALA A 112 14.30 13.53 -13.55
N GLY A 113 14.66 12.29 -13.89
CA GLY A 113 14.15 11.57 -15.06
C GLY A 113 13.05 10.54 -14.79
N GLY A 114 12.76 10.23 -13.52
CA GLY A 114 11.79 9.22 -13.12
C GLY A 114 12.32 7.79 -13.24
N PHE A 115 11.41 6.86 -13.53
CA PHE A 115 11.75 5.44 -13.68
C PHE A 115 12.21 5.13 -15.09
N SER A 116 13.24 4.30 -15.22
CA SER A 116 13.68 3.75 -16.51
C SER A 116 14.05 2.29 -16.39
N GLU A 117 13.82 1.53 -17.45
CA GLU A 117 14.25 0.14 -17.58
C GLU A 117 15.77 0.08 -17.83
N VAL A 118 16.44 -0.85 -17.17
CA VAL A 118 17.89 -1.10 -17.28
C VAL A 118 18.14 -2.58 -17.38
N ALA A 119 19.31 -2.99 -17.89
CA ALA A 119 19.73 -4.38 -17.79
C ALA A 119 19.81 -4.80 -16.31
N ALA A 120 19.32 -5.99 -15.99
CA ALA A 120 19.46 -6.57 -14.67
C ALA A 120 20.95 -6.74 -14.35
N GLY A 121 21.37 -6.33 -13.15
CA GLY A 121 22.76 -6.44 -12.72
C GLY A 121 23.14 -7.88 -12.36
N GLU A 122 24.43 -8.15 -12.24
CA GLU A 122 24.96 -9.45 -11.78
C GLU A 122 24.47 -9.84 -10.38
N GLY A 123 24.12 -8.84 -9.56
CA GLY A 123 23.50 -9.03 -8.23
C GLY A 123 22.02 -9.41 -8.25
N GLY A 124 21.42 -9.58 -9.43
CA GLY A 124 20.01 -9.92 -9.63
C GLY A 124 19.13 -8.71 -9.97
N SER A 125 17.82 -8.98 -10.13
CA SER A 125 16.80 -7.99 -10.46
C SER A 125 15.92 -7.70 -9.25
N HIS A 126 15.80 -6.42 -8.90
CA HIS A 126 14.89 -5.92 -7.87
C HIS A 126 13.46 -6.29 -8.20
N VAL A 127 13.02 -6.05 -9.45
CA VAL A 127 11.68 -6.43 -9.91
C VAL A 127 11.45 -7.94 -9.79
N ALA A 128 12.45 -8.76 -10.11
CA ALA A 128 12.34 -10.21 -9.93
C ALA A 128 12.10 -10.61 -8.47
N SER A 129 12.79 -9.96 -7.53
CA SER A 129 12.61 -10.23 -6.09
C SER A 129 11.20 -9.86 -5.61
N VAL A 130 10.68 -8.71 -6.06
CA VAL A 130 9.32 -8.23 -5.71
C VAL A 130 8.26 -9.13 -6.33
N LEU A 131 8.44 -9.56 -7.58
CA LEU A 131 7.55 -10.49 -8.27
C LEU A 131 7.50 -11.86 -7.55
N ALA A 132 8.67 -12.39 -7.18
CA ALA A 132 8.76 -13.66 -6.46
C ALA A 132 8.04 -13.62 -5.11
N ALA A 133 8.20 -12.54 -4.34
CA ALA A 133 7.50 -12.35 -3.09
C ALA A 133 5.97 -12.27 -3.27
N ALA A 134 5.51 -11.55 -4.31
CA ALA A 134 4.09 -11.45 -4.63
C ALA A 134 3.50 -12.81 -5.02
N ARG A 135 4.17 -13.58 -5.88
CA ARG A 135 3.72 -14.92 -6.29
C ARG A 135 3.63 -15.88 -5.12
N LYS A 136 4.69 -15.96 -4.31
CA LYS A 136 4.70 -16.81 -3.10
C LYS A 136 3.49 -16.53 -2.20
N ALA A 137 3.21 -15.25 -1.93
CA ALA A 137 2.08 -14.88 -1.09
C ALA A 137 0.70 -15.15 -1.72
N LEU A 138 0.61 -15.28 -3.05
CA LEU A 138 -0.62 -15.66 -3.75
C LEU A 138 -0.81 -17.18 -3.75
N ASP A 139 0.28 -17.94 -3.81
CA ASP A 139 0.28 -19.41 -3.75
C ASP A 139 -0.02 -19.92 -2.33
N ASP A 140 0.42 -19.21 -1.30
CA ASP A 140 0.21 -19.55 0.12
C ASP A 140 -1.23 -19.24 0.63
N ARG A 141 -2.18 -18.86 -0.24
CA ARG A 141 -3.54 -18.43 0.14
C ARG A 141 -4.64 -19.47 -0.05
#